data_AF-A0A4Q3T5Z0-F1
#
_entry.id   AF-A0A4Q3T5Z0-F1
#
_cell.length_a   1.000
_cell.length_b   1.000
_cell.length_c   1.000
_cell.angle_alpha   90.00
_cell.angle_beta   90.00
_cell.angle_gamma   90.00
#
_symmetry.space_group_name_H-M   'P 1'
#
loop_
_entity.id
_entity.type
_entity.pdbx_description
1 polymer ?
#
loop_
_entity_poly.entity_id
_entity_poly.type
_entity_poly.pdbx_seq_one_letter_code
_entity_poly.pdbx_strand_id
1 'polypeptide(L)'
;MKAATIRDVATQAGVSVASVSRVLNTTGPVNESTRQRILHAIDALRYVPHSGARSLSTRKTDTVGVILPDLFGEFFSELIRGMDVAARAHGLHLIVSSSHDDADEASAAIRSMRGRVDGLIVLSPHLDAAALTASLAGQLPVLLMNGGAVDAGRPSIVVDNRGGAIMAVQHLLSLGRTRIVHISGPAENREAEARRAGYAEAMADAGLPVRVYDGDFKQASGRRAVVYADRQTGVG
;
A
#
# COMPACT_ATOMS: atom_id res chain seq x y z
N MET A 1 27.04 23.75 -3.30
CA MET A 1 28.25 22.89 -3.32
C MET A 1 27.97 21.67 -4.17
N LYS A 2 28.93 21.24 -4.99
CA LYS A 2 28.78 20.07 -5.87
C LYS A 2 28.91 18.79 -5.03
N ALA A 3 27.94 17.87 -5.13
CA ALA A 3 28.01 16.59 -4.43
C ALA A 3 29.18 15.76 -4.99
N ALA A 4 29.94 15.12 -4.09
CA ALA A 4 31.02 14.22 -4.48
C ALA A 4 30.49 13.04 -5.31
N THR A 5 31.26 12.63 -6.31
CA THR A 5 30.92 11.53 -7.21
C THR A 5 31.79 10.31 -6.95
N ILE A 6 31.40 9.15 -7.47
CA ILE A 6 32.23 7.93 -7.38
C ILE A 6 33.61 8.09 -8.04
N ARG A 7 33.75 9.04 -8.99
CA ARG A 7 35.03 9.38 -9.63
C ARG A 7 35.93 10.16 -8.67
N ASP A 8 35.36 11.02 -7.84
CA ASP A 8 36.11 11.78 -6.83
C ASP A 8 36.66 10.82 -5.76
N VAL A 9 35.84 9.86 -5.33
CA VAL A 9 36.28 8.77 -4.42
C VAL A 9 37.40 7.95 -5.04
N ALA A 10 37.26 7.53 -6.30
CA ALA A 10 38.27 6.75 -7.00
C ALA A 10 39.61 7.50 -7.11
N THR A 11 39.54 8.80 -7.42
CA THR A 11 40.71 9.69 -7.52
C THR A 11 41.40 9.82 -6.16
N GLN A 12 40.64 10.08 -5.09
CA GLN A 12 41.20 10.26 -3.75
C GLN A 12 41.76 8.97 -3.15
N ALA A 13 41.16 7.81 -3.44
CA ALA A 13 41.66 6.51 -3.01
C ALA A 13 42.81 5.96 -3.89
N GLY A 14 43.08 6.58 -5.05
CA GLY A 14 44.10 6.15 -6.00
C GLY A 14 43.78 4.80 -6.65
N VAL A 15 42.52 4.59 -7.05
CA VAL A 15 42.03 3.34 -7.63
C VAL A 15 41.08 3.59 -8.80
N SER A 16 40.69 2.53 -9.51
CA SER A 16 39.67 2.63 -10.55
C SER A 16 38.25 2.75 -9.95
N VAL A 17 37.34 3.40 -10.69
CA VAL A 17 35.90 3.45 -10.35
C VAL A 17 35.32 2.04 -10.17
N ALA A 18 35.78 1.07 -10.96
CA ALA A 18 35.39 -0.33 -10.83
C ALA A 18 35.75 -0.92 -9.46
N SER A 19 36.91 -0.57 -8.90
CA SER A 19 37.34 -1.04 -7.57
C SER A 19 36.49 -0.45 -6.46
N VAL A 20 36.16 0.86 -6.55
CA VAL A 20 35.22 1.52 -5.64
C VAL A 20 33.84 0.87 -5.72
N SER A 21 33.34 0.60 -6.93
CA SER A 21 32.05 -0.07 -7.15
C SER A 21 32.00 -1.46 -6.51
N ARG A 22 33.09 -2.26 -6.61
CA ARG A 22 33.15 -3.58 -5.96
C ARG A 22 33.11 -3.52 -4.44
N VAL A 23 33.79 -2.53 -3.84
CA VAL A 23 33.74 -2.33 -2.39
C VAL A 23 32.34 -1.91 -1.94
N LEU A 24 31.72 -0.97 -2.65
CA LEU A 24 30.37 -0.47 -2.35
C LEU A 24 29.27 -1.52 -2.56
N ASN A 25 29.40 -2.35 -3.59
CA ASN A 25 28.41 -3.38 -3.92
C ASN A 25 28.75 -4.76 -3.33
N THR A 26 29.88 -4.89 -2.64
CA THR A 26 30.38 -6.16 -2.08
C THR A 26 30.55 -7.26 -3.13
N THR A 27 30.89 -6.89 -4.37
CA THR A 27 31.00 -7.79 -5.52
C THR A 27 32.46 -8.15 -5.82
N GLY A 28 32.92 -9.27 -5.27
CA GLY A 28 34.23 -9.86 -5.60
C GLY A 28 35.40 -9.38 -4.73
N PRO A 29 36.60 -9.99 -4.91
CA PRO A 29 37.73 -9.76 -4.03
C PRO A 29 38.40 -8.39 -4.29
N VAL A 30 38.62 -7.64 -3.22
CA VAL A 30 39.45 -6.44 -3.15
C VAL A 30 40.35 -6.61 -1.93
N ASN A 31 41.66 -6.39 -2.08
CA ASN A 31 42.57 -6.53 -0.95
C ASN A 31 42.22 -5.52 0.17
N GLU A 32 42.51 -5.90 1.41
CA GLU A 32 42.04 -5.15 2.58
C GLU A 32 42.62 -3.72 2.62
N SER A 33 43.90 -3.56 2.24
CA SER A 33 44.53 -2.24 2.16
C SER A 33 43.84 -1.29 1.18
N THR A 34 43.35 -1.81 0.05
CA THR A 34 42.58 -1.02 -0.92
C THR A 34 41.17 -0.72 -0.43
N ARG A 35 40.51 -1.69 0.21
CA ARG A 35 39.21 -1.48 0.84
C ARG A 35 39.26 -0.34 1.86
N GLN A 36 40.26 -0.33 2.75
CA GLN A 36 40.43 0.70 3.76
C GLN A 36 40.66 2.09 3.15
N ARG A 37 41.51 2.21 2.11
CA ARG A 37 41.70 3.48 1.38
C ARG A 37 40.41 4.01 0.78
N ILE A 38 39.59 3.12 0.19
CA ILE A 38 38.29 3.49 -0.38
C ILE A 38 37.33 3.96 0.70
N LEU A 39 37.20 3.24 1.82
CA LEU A 39 36.33 3.62 2.94
C LEU A 39 36.73 4.98 3.54
N HIS A 40 38.03 5.22 3.70
CA HIS A 40 38.54 6.52 4.18
C HIS A 40 38.22 7.65 3.19
N ALA A 41 38.37 7.43 1.88
CA ALA A 41 38.01 8.44 0.88
C ALA A 41 36.51 8.74 0.86
N ILE A 42 35.66 7.72 1.07
CA ILE A 42 34.21 7.88 1.18
C ILE A 42 33.86 8.80 2.36
N ASP A 43 34.43 8.52 3.54
CA ASP A 43 34.16 9.29 4.76
C ASP A 43 34.65 10.74 4.64
N ALA A 44 35.89 10.93 4.18
CA ALA A 44 36.48 12.26 3.99
C ALA A 44 35.70 13.15 3.00
N LEU A 45 35.17 12.54 1.93
CA LEU A 45 34.35 13.25 0.94
C LEU A 45 32.87 13.36 1.34
N ARG A 46 32.47 12.73 2.45
CA ARG A 46 31.07 12.49 2.82
C ARG A 46 30.26 11.95 1.63
N TYR A 47 30.88 11.07 0.87
CA TYR A 47 30.29 10.51 -0.32
C TYR A 47 29.16 9.57 0.07
N VAL A 48 27.95 9.86 -0.39
CA VAL A 48 26.81 8.96 -0.26
C VAL A 48 26.61 8.27 -1.61
N PRO A 49 26.71 6.93 -1.68
CA PRO A 49 26.42 6.19 -2.89
C PRO A 49 25.02 6.56 -3.41
N HIS A 50 24.94 6.97 -4.67
CA HIS A 50 23.65 7.29 -5.26
C HIS A 50 22.88 5.99 -5.54
N SER A 51 21.76 5.79 -4.86
CA SER A 51 20.92 4.59 -5.01
C SER A 51 20.54 4.32 -6.48
N GLY A 52 20.29 5.38 -7.25
CA GLY A 52 20.05 5.28 -8.70
C GLY A 52 21.22 4.72 -9.51
N ALA A 53 22.47 5.02 -9.12
CA ALA A 53 23.66 4.46 -9.77
C ALA A 53 23.87 2.98 -9.40
N ARG A 54 23.48 2.58 -8.19
CA ARG A 54 23.48 1.17 -7.75
C ARG A 54 22.42 0.38 -8.52
N SER A 55 21.17 0.87 -8.57
CA SER A 55 20.07 0.21 -9.27
C SER A 55 20.29 0.11 -10.78
N LEU A 56 20.99 1.06 -11.40
CA LEU A 56 21.42 0.95 -12.80
C LEU A 56 22.33 -0.26 -13.07
N SER A 57 23.15 -0.64 -12.09
CA SER A 57 24.07 -1.79 -12.20
C SER A 57 23.43 -3.13 -11.82
N THR A 58 22.57 -3.14 -10.79
CA THR A 58 21.94 -4.36 -10.25
C THR A 58 20.56 -4.63 -10.85
N ARG A 59 19.96 -3.65 -11.54
CA ARG A 59 18.52 -3.60 -11.91
C ARG A 59 17.57 -3.84 -10.73
N LYS A 60 18.03 -3.55 -9.50
CA LYS A 60 17.25 -3.66 -8.26
C LYS A 60 17.33 -2.37 -7.45
N THR A 61 16.21 -1.99 -6.89
CA THR A 61 16.02 -0.80 -6.05
C THR A 61 15.87 -1.16 -4.58
N ASP A 62 15.73 -2.44 -4.24
CA ASP A 62 15.46 -2.96 -2.89
C ASP A 62 14.24 -2.26 -2.27
N THR A 63 13.23 -1.96 -3.11
CA THR A 63 12.10 -1.11 -2.75
C THR A 63 10.78 -1.67 -3.31
N VAL A 64 9.72 -1.62 -2.51
CA VAL A 64 8.34 -1.92 -2.92
C VAL A 64 7.53 -0.63 -2.90
N GLY A 65 6.84 -0.35 -4.00
CA GLY A 65 5.92 0.77 -4.09
C GLY A 65 4.54 0.38 -3.54
N VAL A 66 3.88 1.30 -2.85
CA VAL A 66 2.51 1.13 -2.37
C VAL A 66 1.70 2.34 -2.81
N ILE A 67 0.57 2.11 -3.47
CA ILE A 67 -0.39 3.13 -3.87
C ILE A 67 -1.68 2.88 -3.11
N LEU A 68 -2.13 3.88 -2.36
CA LEU A 68 -3.33 3.84 -1.54
C LEU A 68 -4.25 5.01 -1.93
N PRO A 69 -5.57 4.90 -1.74
CA PRO A 69 -6.48 6.01 -2.04
C PRO A 69 -6.29 7.17 -1.07
N ASP A 70 -5.80 6.88 0.14
CA ASP A 70 -5.45 7.86 1.16
C ASP A 70 -4.29 7.33 2.03
N LEU A 71 -3.60 8.24 2.73
CA LEU A 71 -2.47 7.94 3.61
C LEU A 71 -2.79 8.19 5.09
N PHE A 72 -3.92 8.82 5.40
CA PHE A 72 -4.34 9.06 6.78
C PHE A 72 -5.51 8.17 7.19
N GLY A 73 -5.67 7.98 8.50
CA GLY A 73 -6.73 7.17 9.09
C GLY A 73 -6.23 5.81 9.58
N GLU A 74 -6.97 5.23 10.51
CA GLU A 74 -6.58 4.03 11.24
C GLU A 74 -6.36 2.83 10.31
N PHE A 75 -7.19 2.69 9.27
CA PHE A 75 -7.08 1.60 8.31
C PHE A 75 -5.78 1.65 7.47
N PHE A 76 -5.51 2.78 6.81
CA PHE A 76 -4.33 2.90 5.95
C PHE A 76 -3.02 2.94 6.75
N SER A 77 -3.03 3.54 7.93
CA SER A 77 -1.85 3.59 8.81
C SER A 77 -1.41 2.19 9.24
N GLU A 78 -2.37 1.33 9.60
CA GLU A 78 -2.10 -0.06 9.99
C GLU A 78 -1.67 -0.92 8.80
N LEU A 79 -2.23 -0.69 7.61
CA LEU A 79 -1.76 -1.32 6.37
C LEU A 79 -0.30 -0.97 6.06
N ILE A 80 0.04 0.32 6.06
CA ILE A 80 1.41 0.79 5.82
C ILE A 80 2.37 0.19 6.86
N ARG A 81 1.98 0.19 8.14
CA ARG A 81 2.76 -0.39 9.23
C ARG A 81 3.03 -1.88 9.00
N GLY A 82 2.00 -2.66 8.66
CA GLY A 82 2.12 -4.08 8.39
C GLY A 82 3.03 -4.37 7.19
N MET A 83 2.85 -3.63 6.10
CA MET A 83 3.71 -3.74 4.90
C MET A 83 5.17 -3.37 5.21
N ASP A 84 5.42 -2.33 6.00
CA ASP A 84 6.77 -1.85 6.32
C ASP A 84 7.53 -2.88 7.15
N VAL A 85 6.88 -3.47 8.16
CA VAL A 85 7.46 -4.55 8.96
C VAL A 85 7.83 -5.75 8.08
N ALA A 86 6.94 -6.17 7.19
CA ALA A 86 7.20 -7.28 6.28
C ALA A 86 8.33 -6.97 5.29
N ALA A 87 8.31 -5.79 4.67
CA ALA A 87 9.35 -5.36 3.72
C ALA A 87 10.73 -5.34 4.38
N ARG A 88 10.85 -4.76 5.58
CA ARG A 88 12.12 -4.69 6.31
C ARG A 88 12.68 -6.06 6.70
N ALA A 89 11.82 -7.02 7.02
CA ALA A 89 12.25 -8.40 7.30
C ALA A 89 12.96 -9.05 6.10
N HIS A 90 12.73 -8.55 4.89
CA HIS A 90 13.39 -8.98 3.65
C HIS A 90 14.46 -8.01 3.13
N GLY A 91 14.86 -7.00 3.92
CA GLY A 91 15.83 -5.98 3.50
C GLY A 91 15.31 -5.03 2.43
N LEU A 92 13.98 -4.91 2.29
CA LEU A 92 13.31 -4.01 1.36
C LEU A 92 12.80 -2.76 2.09
N HIS A 93 12.68 -1.67 1.35
CA HIS A 93 12.07 -0.41 1.80
C HIS A 93 10.72 -0.18 1.14
N LEU A 94 9.84 0.61 1.77
CA LEU A 94 8.59 1.06 1.16
C LEU A 94 8.71 2.48 0.62
N ILE A 95 8.14 2.71 -0.56
CA ILE A 95 7.77 4.05 -1.04
C ILE A 95 6.24 4.07 -1.18
N VAL A 96 5.61 5.01 -0.49
CA VAL A 96 4.14 5.13 -0.46
C VAL A 96 3.70 6.38 -1.22
N SER A 97 2.62 6.26 -2.01
CA SER A 97 1.95 7.38 -2.68
C SER A 97 0.44 7.30 -2.47
N SER A 98 -0.19 8.46 -2.31
CA SER A 98 -1.64 8.60 -2.37
C SER A 98 -2.11 8.65 -3.83
N SER A 99 -3.32 8.17 -4.10
CA SER A 99 -4.07 8.46 -5.32
C SER A 99 -5.26 9.39 -5.09
N HIS A 100 -5.50 9.85 -3.86
CA HIS A 100 -6.63 10.71 -3.47
C HIS A 100 -7.99 10.20 -3.95
N ASP A 101 -8.16 8.88 -3.92
CA ASP A 101 -9.34 8.17 -4.44
C ASP A 101 -9.70 8.50 -5.91
N ASP A 102 -8.70 8.86 -6.72
CA ASP A 102 -8.85 9.21 -8.13
C ASP A 102 -8.03 8.27 -9.06
N ALA A 103 -8.62 7.88 -10.19
CA ALA A 103 -8.04 6.91 -11.11
C ALA A 103 -6.89 7.49 -11.96
N ASP A 104 -6.96 8.78 -12.32
CA ASP A 104 -5.91 9.46 -13.08
C ASP A 104 -4.70 9.75 -12.19
N GLU A 105 -4.93 10.13 -10.94
CA GLU A 105 -3.90 10.26 -9.92
C GLU A 105 -3.26 8.91 -9.59
N ALA A 106 -4.04 7.83 -9.46
CA ALA A 106 -3.50 6.48 -9.32
C ALA A 106 -2.58 6.12 -10.49
N SER A 107 -3.03 6.39 -11.72
CA SER A 107 -2.26 6.17 -12.94
C SER A 107 -0.96 7.00 -12.97
N ALA A 108 -1.01 8.26 -12.54
CA ALA A 108 0.15 9.13 -12.43
C ALA A 108 1.14 8.62 -11.36
N ALA A 109 0.64 8.19 -10.20
CA ALA A 109 1.44 7.60 -9.13
C ALA A 109 2.15 6.33 -9.62
N ILE A 110 1.45 5.43 -10.31
CA ILE A 110 2.05 4.21 -10.92
C ILE A 110 3.19 4.60 -11.87
N ARG A 111 2.96 5.59 -12.75
CA ARG A 111 3.99 6.06 -13.68
C ARG A 111 5.21 6.64 -12.95
N SER A 112 5.00 7.35 -11.85
CA SER A 112 6.09 7.94 -11.05
C SER A 112 6.99 6.91 -10.36
N MET A 113 6.46 5.72 -10.05
CA MET A 113 7.19 4.63 -9.41
C MET A 113 8.05 3.81 -10.38
N ARG A 114 7.87 3.98 -11.69
CA ARG A 114 8.63 3.25 -12.72
C ARG A 114 10.14 3.45 -12.54
N GLY A 115 10.88 2.34 -12.45
CA GLY A 115 12.33 2.34 -12.24
C GLY A 115 12.80 2.75 -10.84
N ARG A 116 11.87 2.98 -9.90
CA ARG A 116 12.16 3.32 -8.49
C ARG A 116 11.80 2.19 -7.52
N VAL A 117 11.03 1.21 -7.99
CA VAL A 117 10.55 0.08 -7.19
C VAL A 117 10.71 -1.22 -7.98
N ASP A 118 10.91 -2.31 -7.25
CA ASP A 118 11.06 -3.67 -7.78
C ASP A 118 9.72 -4.43 -7.83
N GLY A 119 8.68 -3.89 -7.19
CA GLY A 119 7.30 -4.38 -7.23
C GLY A 119 6.32 -3.32 -6.72
N LEU A 120 5.04 -3.50 -7.00
CA LEU A 120 4.00 -2.54 -6.67
C LEU A 120 2.80 -3.21 -5.99
N ILE A 121 2.31 -2.60 -4.92
CA ILE A 121 1.03 -2.92 -4.29
C ILE A 121 0.07 -1.78 -4.62
N VAL A 122 -1.09 -2.09 -5.20
CA VAL A 122 -2.08 -1.09 -5.59
C VAL A 122 -3.41 -1.36 -4.91
N LEU A 123 -3.82 -0.44 -4.05
CA LEU A 123 -5.18 -0.30 -3.54
C LEU A 123 -5.78 0.94 -4.20
N SER A 124 -6.58 0.73 -5.24
CA SER A 124 -7.30 1.80 -5.92
C SER A 124 -8.64 1.25 -6.42
N PRO A 125 -9.75 1.56 -5.75
CA PRO A 125 -11.07 1.03 -6.10
C PRO A 125 -11.52 1.43 -7.51
N HIS A 126 -11.16 2.65 -7.93
CA HIS A 126 -11.61 3.28 -9.18
C HIS A 126 -10.71 3.02 -10.38
N LEU A 127 -9.52 2.45 -10.16
CA LEU A 127 -8.60 2.13 -11.25
C LEU A 127 -9.00 0.81 -11.94
N ASP A 128 -9.42 0.91 -13.20
CA ASP A 128 -9.75 -0.26 -14.00
C ASP A 128 -8.50 -1.03 -14.51
N ALA A 129 -8.73 -2.23 -15.03
CA ALA A 129 -7.67 -3.11 -15.51
C ALA A 129 -6.90 -2.54 -16.73
N ALA A 130 -7.58 -1.76 -17.58
CA ALA A 130 -6.99 -1.18 -18.79
C ALA A 130 -6.06 -0.01 -18.45
N ALA A 131 -6.53 0.92 -17.61
CA ALA A 131 -5.78 2.05 -17.08
C ALA A 131 -4.57 1.59 -16.25
N LEU A 132 -4.75 0.57 -15.41
CA LEU A 132 -3.64 -0.08 -14.71
C LEU A 132 -2.60 -0.62 -15.70
N THR A 133 -3.03 -1.38 -16.71
CA THR A 133 -2.13 -2.00 -17.69
C THR A 133 -1.38 -0.96 -18.51
N ALA A 134 -2.06 0.12 -18.94
CA ALA A 134 -1.44 1.23 -19.65
C ALA A 134 -0.45 2.02 -18.77
N SER A 135 -0.72 2.12 -17.47
CA SER A 135 0.12 2.82 -16.50
C SER A 135 1.31 2.00 -16.02
N LEU A 136 1.29 0.68 -16.17
CA LEU A 136 2.46 -0.17 -15.94
C LEU A 136 3.42 -0.14 -17.15
N ALA A 137 4.71 -0.30 -16.88
CA ALA A 137 5.73 -0.46 -17.91
C ALA A 137 6.48 -1.78 -17.68
N GLY A 138 6.61 -2.59 -18.73
CA GLY A 138 7.38 -3.84 -18.68
C GLY A 138 6.78 -4.89 -17.74
N GLN A 139 7.66 -5.64 -17.07
CA GLN A 139 7.31 -6.81 -16.26
C GLN A 139 7.28 -6.51 -14.76
N LEU A 140 7.02 -5.27 -14.34
CA LEU A 140 6.95 -4.91 -12.91
C LEU A 140 5.87 -5.77 -12.22
N PRO A 141 6.22 -6.59 -11.22
CA PRO A 141 5.24 -7.37 -10.47
C PRO A 141 4.25 -6.45 -9.76
N VAL A 142 2.96 -6.73 -9.88
CA VAL A 142 1.89 -5.95 -9.25
C VAL A 142 0.97 -6.87 -8.46
N LEU A 143 0.75 -6.52 -7.20
CA LEU A 143 -0.25 -7.11 -6.33
C LEU A 143 -1.40 -6.12 -6.16
N LEU A 144 -2.62 -6.55 -6.42
CA LEU A 144 -3.81 -5.74 -6.19
C LEU A 144 -4.36 -5.99 -4.79
N MET A 145 -4.81 -4.95 -4.12
CA MET A 145 -5.55 -5.05 -2.86
C MET A 145 -6.92 -4.41 -3.04
N ASN A 146 -7.98 -5.11 -2.63
CA ASN A 146 -9.36 -4.61 -2.52
C ASN A 146 -9.81 -3.62 -3.64
N GLY A 147 -9.36 -3.82 -4.89
CA GLY A 147 -9.44 -2.84 -5.98
C GLY A 147 -10.20 -3.33 -7.20
N GLY A 148 -10.68 -2.40 -8.04
CA GLY A 148 -11.65 -2.65 -9.12
C GLY A 148 -11.22 -3.62 -10.22
N ALA A 149 -9.93 -3.94 -10.32
CA ALA A 149 -9.30 -4.78 -11.34
C ALA A 149 -9.06 -6.24 -10.92
N VAL A 150 -9.87 -6.80 -10.00
CA VAL A 150 -9.78 -8.22 -9.56
C VAL A 150 -9.75 -9.21 -10.74
N ASP A 151 -10.31 -8.83 -11.89
CA ASP A 151 -10.46 -9.69 -13.07
C ASP A 151 -9.33 -9.59 -14.12
N ALA A 152 -8.21 -8.91 -13.81
CA ALA A 152 -7.13 -8.71 -14.78
C ALA A 152 -6.10 -9.88 -14.88
N GLY A 153 -6.37 -11.04 -14.26
CA GLY A 153 -5.42 -12.16 -14.19
C GLY A 153 -4.17 -11.88 -13.35
N ARG A 154 -4.19 -10.80 -12.53
CA ARG A 154 -3.09 -10.42 -11.63
C ARG A 154 -3.34 -10.97 -10.22
N PRO A 155 -2.28 -11.30 -9.45
CA PRO A 155 -2.43 -11.63 -8.05
C PRO A 155 -3.17 -10.53 -7.30
N SER A 156 -4.15 -10.93 -6.48
CA SER A 156 -4.90 -10.01 -5.64
C SER A 156 -5.09 -10.56 -4.23
N ILE A 157 -5.15 -9.64 -3.27
CA ILE A 157 -5.59 -9.90 -1.90
C ILE A 157 -6.93 -9.19 -1.73
N VAL A 158 -7.95 -9.95 -1.35
CA VAL A 158 -9.29 -9.45 -1.09
C VAL A 158 -9.76 -9.88 0.29
N VAL A 159 -10.49 -8.99 0.96
CA VAL A 159 -11.19 -9.32 2.20
C VAL A 159 -12.61 -9.78 1.88
N ASP A 160 -13.03 -10.90 2.46
CA ASP A 160 -14.43 -11.35 2.40
C ASP A 160 -15.31 -10.48 3.30
N ASN A 161 -15.65 -9.31 2.75
CA ASN A 161 -16.48 -8.31 3.41
C ASN A 161 -17.92 -8.82 3.67
N ARG A 162 -18.45 -9.65 2.77
CA ARG A 162 -19.80 -10.22 2.92
C ARG A 162 -19.82 -11.26 4.03
N GLY A 163 -18.92 -12.24 3.99
CA GLY A 163 -18.78 -13.26 5.03
C GLY A 163 -18.48 -12.66 6.40
N GLY A 164 -17.59 -11.67 6.46
CA GLY A 164 -17.29 -10.95 7.70
C GLY A 164 -18.51 -10.23 8.30
N ALA A 165 -19.35 -9.61 7.46
CA ALA A 165 -20.59 -8.98 7.92
C ALA A 165 -21.62 -10.00 8.43
N ILE A 166 -21.78 -11.13 7.73
CA ILE A 166 -22.65 -12.24 8.17
C ILE A 166 -22.20 -12.73 9.55
N MET A 167 -20.91 -13.02 9.73
CA MET A 167 -20.34 -13.48 10.99
C MET A 167 -20.59 -12.48 12.12
N ALA A 168 -20.42 -11.18 11.87
CA ALA A 168 -20.67 -10.15 12.87
C ALA A 168 -22.15 -10.10 13.30
N VAL A 169 -23.09 -10.21 12.38
CA VAL A 169 -24.53 -10.21 12.67
C VAL A 169 -24.94 -11.48 13.41
N GLN A 170 -24.48 -12.65 12.94
CA GLN A 170 -24.74 -13.94 13.60
C GLN A 170 -24.22 -13.94 15.04
N HIS A 171 -23.05 -13.33 15.29
CA HIS A 171 -22.55 -13.17 16.64
C HIS A 171 -23.51 -12.34 17.51
N LEU A 172 -23.99 -11.19 17.03
CA LEU A 172 -24.97 -10.37 17.76
C LEU A 172 -26.28 -11.11 18.01
N LEU A 173 -26.78 -11.86 17.02
CA LEU A 173 -27.99 -12.68 17.14
C LEU A 173 -27.82 -13.78 18.20
N SER A 174 -26.66 -14.46 18.23
CA SER A 174 -26.38 -15.49 19.23
C SER A 174 -26.31 -14.94 20.67
N LEU A 175 -26.03 -13.64 20.82
CA LEU A 175 -26.14 -12.91 22.09
C LEU A 175 -27.57 -12.42 22.39
N GLY A 176 -28.56 -12.81 21.59
CA GLY A 176 -29.97 -12.42 21.75
C GLY A 176 -30.33 -11.02 21.25
N ARG A 177 -29.46 -10.36 20.47
CA ARG A 177 -29.75 -9.02 19.92
C ARG A 177 -30.61 -9.15 18.66
N THR A 178 -31.82 -8.60 18.69
CA THR A 178 -32.78 -8.68 17.56
C THR A 178 -33.02 -7.34 16.86
N ARG A 179 -32.58 -6.23 17.47
CA ARG A 179 -32.65 -4.88 16.90
C ARG A 179 -31.26 -4.43 16.47
N ILE A 180 -30.82 -4.94 15.34
CA ILE A 180 -29.51 -4.63 14.75
C ILE A 180 -29.75 -3.62 13.62
N VAL A 181 -28.85 -2.65 13.50
CA VAL A 181 -28.82 -1.67 12.41
C VAL A 181 -27.45 -1.69 11.76
N HIS A 182 -27.40 -1.44 10.46
CA HIS A 182 -26.15 -1.29 9.72
C HIS A 182 -25.96 0.17 9.31
N ILE A 183 -24.81 0.74 9.63
CA ILE A 183 -24.39 2.05 9.12
C ILE A 183 -23.42 1.77 7.97
N SER A 184 -23.85 2.08 6.75
CA SER A 184 -23.11 1.79 5.53
C SER A 184 -21.91 2.74 5.35
N GLY A 185 -21.05 2.41 4.39
CA GLY A 185 -20.05 3.32 3.85
C GLY A 185 -20.57 4.23 2.75
N PRO A 186 -19.67 5.00 2.11
CA PRO A 186 -19.97 5.78 0.92
C PRO A 186 -20.64 4.90 -0.15
N ALA A 187 -21.57 5.49 -0.89
CA ALA A 187 -22.16 4.86 -2.07
C ALA A 187 -21.06 4.49 -3.09
N GLU A 188 -21.31 3.44 -3.88
CA GLU A 188 -20.39 2.94 -4.91
C GLU A 188 -19.08 2.32 -4.38
N ASN A 189 -18.84 2.37 -3.07
CA ASN A 189 -17.76 1.62 -2.44
C ASN A 189 -18.12 0.12 -2.40
N ARG A 190 -17.46 -0.68 -3.23
CA ARG A 190 -17.71 -2.13 -3.35
C ARG A 190 -17.62 -2.89 -2.03
N GLU A 191 -16.71 -2.50 -1.13
CA GLU A 191 -16.57 -3.16 0.17
C GLU A 191 -17.74 -2.82 1.11
N ALA A 192 -18.20 -1.57 1.10
CA ALA A 192 -19.39 -1.15 1.83
C ALA A 192 -20.62 -1.92 1.36
N GLU A 193 -20.80 -2.05 0.05
CA GLU A 193 -21.92 -2.80 -0.53
C GLU A 193 -21.86 -4.30 -0.20
N ALA A 194 -20.67 -4.91 -0.23
CA ALA A 194 -20.49 -6.30 0.18
C ALA A 194 -20.85 -6.51 1.66
N ARG A 195 -20.45 -5.59 2.56
CA ARG A 195 -20.83 -5.65 3.98
C ARG A 195 -22.33 -5.44 4.19
N ARG A 196 -22.94 -4.50 3.46
CA ARG A 196 -24.38 -4.25 3.47
C ARG A 196 -25.16 -5.49 3.04
N ALA A 197 -24.71 -6.17 1.99
CA ALA A 197 -25.31 -7.40 1.50
C ALA A 197 -25.24 -8.53 2.54
N GLY A 198 -24.07 -8.74 3.16
CA GLY A 198 -23.90 -9.76 4.20
C GLY A 198 -24.74 -9.49 5.45
N TYR A 199 -24.89 -8.22 5.83
CA TYR A 199 -25.82 -7.83 6.90
C TYR A 199 -27.28 -8.15 6.54
N ALA A 200 -27.72 -7.75 5.35
CA ALA A 200 -29.10 -7.95 4.92
C ALA A 200 -29.47 -9.44 4.85
N GLU A 201 -28.55 -10.27 4.36
CA GLU A 201 -28.68 -11.73 4.33
C GLU A 201 -28.85 -12.33 5.73
N ALA A 202 -27.92 -12.05 6.65
CA ALA A 202 -27.98 -12.60 8.00
C ALA A 202 -29.24 -12.15 8.78
N MET A 203 -29.73 -10.93 8.53
CA MET A 203 -30.99 -10.46 9.11
C MET A 203 -32.21 -11.16 8.50
N ALA A 204 -32.23 -11.35 7.18
CA ALA A 204 -33.29 -12.05 6.48
C ALA A 204 -33.39 -13.53 6.90
N ASP A 205 -32.25 -14.21 7.03
CA ASP A 205 -32.18 -15.60 7.50
C ASP A 205 -32.73 -15.78 8.92
N ALA A 206 -32.57 -14.75 9.76
CA ALA A 206 -33.15 -14.71 11.10
C ALA A 206 -34.62 -14.25 11.14
N GLY A 207 -35.23 -13.94 9.99
CA GLY A 207 -36.59 -13.42 9.89
C GLY A 207 -36.75 -12.00 10.49
N LEU A 208 -35.67 -11.22 10.55
CA LEU A 208 -35.64 -9.90 11.16
C LEU A 208 -35.58 -8.78 10.10
N PRO A 209 -36.13 -7.59 10.40
CA PRO A 209 -36.16 -6.49 9.45
C PRO A 209 -34.76 -5.91 9.19
N VAL A 210 -34.46 -5.67 7.92
CA VAL A 210 -33.23 -4.99 7.48
C VAL A 210 -33.38 -3.49 7.69
N ARG A 211 -32.48 -2.89 8.48
CA ARG A 211 -32.38 -1.44 8.69
C ARG A 211 -30.98 -0.95 8.35
N VAL A 212 -30.88 -0.08 7.34
CA VAL A 212 -29.61 0.49 6.87
C VAL A 212 -29.68 2.01 6.93
N TYR A 213 -28.63 2.62 7.45
CA TYR A 213 -28.43 4.07 7.45
C TYR A 213 -27.16 4.39 6.67
N ASP A 214 -27.19 5.45 5.87
CA ASP A 214 -26.04 5.84 5.06
C ASP A 214 -24.95 6.48 5.92
N GLY A 215 -23.71 6.16 5.61
CA GLY A 215 -22.52 6.73 6.22
C GLY A 215 -21.45 7.01 5.16
N ASP A 216 -20.31 7.54 5.60
CA ASP A 216 -19.21 7.95 4.73
C ASP A 216 -17.83 7.55 5.29
N PHE A 217 -17.82 6.57 6.19
CA PHE A 217 -16.66 6.14 7.01
C PHE A 217 -16.09 7.20 7.96
N LYS A 218 -16.70 8.38 8.09
CA LYS A 218 -16.29 9.42 9.04
C LYS A 218 -17.09 9.34 10.32
N GLN A 219 -16.46 9.70 11.43
CA GLN A 219 -17.10 9.73 12.75
C GLN A 219 -18.38 10.59 12.77
N ALA A 220 -18.40 11.69 12.01
CA ALA A 220 -19.54 12.60 11.94
C ALA A 220 -20.79 11.95 11.32
N SER A 221 -20.64 11.14 10.26
CA SER A 221 -21.78 10.41 9.68
C SER A 221 -22.29 9.33 10.62
N GLY A 222 -21.38 8.62 11.30
CA GLY A 222 -21.74 7.65 12.34
C GLY A 222 -22.59 8.27 13.45
N ARG A 223 -22.20 9.43 13.98
CA ARG A 223 -22.99 10.15 15.00
C ARG A 223 -24.38 10.52 14.50
N ARG A 224 -24.49 11.04 13.27
CA ARG A 224 -25.80 11.39 12.67
C ARG A 224 -26.68 10.14 12.52
N ALA A 225 -26.13 9.05 11.98
CA ALA A 225 -26.86 7.81 11.75
C ALA A 225 -27.44 7.22 13.05
N VAL A 226 -26.68 7.26 14.16
CA VAL A 226 -27.18 6.82 15.47
C VAL A 226 -28.37 7.66 15.93
N VAL A 227 -28.28 8.99 15.82
CA VAL A 227 -29.40 9.89 16.21
C VAL A 227 -30.65 9.62 15.37
N TYR A 228 -30.50 9.33 14.07
CA TYR A 228 -31.64 8.97 13.22
C TYR A 228 -32.25 7.61 13.60
N ALA A 229 -31.41 6.62 13.88
CA ALA A 229 -31.85 5.30 14.29
C ALA A 229 -32.63 5.33 15.62
N ASP A 230 -32.17 6.13 16.57
CA ASP A 230 -32.80 6.28 17.88
C ASP A 230 -34.20 6.90 17.77
N ARG A 231 -34.32 7.98 17.00
CA ARG A 231 -35.62 8.64 16.73
C ARG A 231 -36.65 7.73 16.05
N GLN A 232 -36.20 6.80 15.20
CA GLN A 232 -37.09 5.88 14.49
C GLN A 232 -37.42 4.60 15.28
N THR A 233 -36.62 4.27 16.30
CA THR A 233 -36.84 3.07 17.13
C THR A 233 -37.59 3.37 18.43
N GLY A 234 -37.85 4.64 18.74
CA GLY A 234 -38.75 5.07 19.81
C GLY A 234 -38.21 4.80 21.23
N VAL A 235 -36.89 4.72 21.39
CA VAL A 235 -36.27 4.60 22.72
C VAL A 235 -35.99 6.01 23.26
N GLY A 236 -37.05 6.66 23.72
CA GLY A 236 -36.99 7.83 24.61
C GLY A 236 -37.46 7.44 25.99
#